data_AF-A0AAW1WHH2-F1
#
_entry.id   AF-A0AAW1WHH2-F1
#
_cell.length_a   1.000
_cell.length_b   1.000
_cell.length_c   1.000
_cell.angle_alpha   90.00
_cell.angle_beta   90.00
_cell.angle_gamma   90.00
#
_symmetry.space_group_name_H-M   'P 1'
#
loop_
_entity.id
_entity.type
_entity.pdbx_description
1 polymer ?
#
loop_
_entity_poly.entity_id
_entity_poly.type
_entity_poly.pdbx_seq_one_letter_code
_entity_poly.pdbx_strand_id
1 'polypeptide(L)'
;MLHLGYRPNEFSFSAVLKSSLALELQQLHSLIVRMGFQKNNYVLSSLIMSYAKNGLISDALFFVTASDGLLPDVPSNVIAGIYNRTGQYNETLRFLSPLEELDIVSWNIVIAACGRIGYYKSSLHGYIIKTDFSSCDTFGCNVLLDMYGKCGIIGSSVKIFDEMRHKNLVTWTALISNLGVNGYVHEALERFREMIFLGFKPDGVAFTAVLTACRHGGLVRDGLELFRQMISNYGVEPQMDHYQCVVDLLVKGGHVTEAEKVISNMPFPPNMIIWRCFLEGCKVHGNAVDQAVAHA
;
A
#
# COMPACT_ATOMS: atom_id res chain seq x y z
N MET A 1 3.75 42.04 10.22
CA MET A 1 2.67 41.67 11.17
C MET A 1 2.90 42.24 12.56
N LEU A 2 3.97 41.89 13.27
CA LEU A 2 4.20 42.34 14.66
C LEU A 2 4.32 43.87 14.81
N HIS A 3 5.05 44.53 13.90
CA HIS A 3 5.14 46.00 13.86
C HIS A 3 3.82 46.71 13.49
N LEU A 4 2.85 45.97 12.94
CA LEU A 4 1.53 46.48 12.56
C LEU A 4 0.46 46.15 13.64
N GLY A 5 0.86 45.66 14.82
CA GLY A 5 -0.05 45.37 15.94
C GLY A 5 -0.82 44.05 15.85
N TYR A 6 -0.64 43.28 14.77
CA TYR A 6 -1.30 41.98 14.62
C TYR A 6 -0.59 40.91 15.47
N ARG A 7 -1.35 40.18 16.28
CA ARG A 7 -0.87 39.02 17.05
C ARG A 7 -0.94 37.74 16.21
N PRO A 8 0.19 37.06 15.96
CA PRO A 8 0.19 35.73 15.35
C PRO A 8 -0.63 34.72 16.15
N ASN A 9 -1.30 33.83 15.44
CA ASN A 9 -2.00 32.67 15.99
C ASN A 9 -1.37 31.37 15.45
N GLU A 10 -1.89 30.22 15.89
CA GLU A 10 -1.43 28.88 15.52
C GLU A 10 -1.40 28.65 13.99
N PHE A 11 -2.39 29.18 13.26
CA PHE A 11 -2.46 29.09 11.80
C PHE A 11 -1.38 29.95 11.12
N SER A 12 -1.15 31.15 11.64
CA SER A 12 -0.11 32.06 11.14
C SER A 12 1.27 31.44 11.31
N PHE A 13 1.55 30.85 12.48
CA PHE A 13 2.81 30.14 12.72
C PHE A 13 2.95 28.90 11.82
N SER A 14 1.91 28.07 11.70
CA SER A 14 1.95 26.89 10.83
C SER A 14 2.25 27.25 9.36
N ALA A 15 1.65 28.34 8.86
CA ALA A 15 1.88 28.79 7.49
C ALA A 15 3.33 29.24 7.27
N VAL A 16 3.87 30.09 8.16
CA VAL A 16 5.24 30.63 8.04
C VAL A 16 6.29 29.54 8.20
N LEU A 17 6.07 28.59 9.11
CA LEU A 17 6.99 27.46 9.33
C LEU A 17 7.14 26.55 8.10
N LYS A 18 6.10 26.40 7.27
CA LYS A 18 6.16 25.55 6.07
C LYS A 18 7.09 26.13 4.99
N SER A 19 7.24 27.46 4.96
CA SER A 19 8.05 28.20 3.99
C SER A 19 9.41 28.65 4.51
N SER A 20 9.68 28.55 5.82
CA SER A 20 10.88 29.11 6.45
C SER A 20 12.16 28.35 6.10
N LEU A 21 13.25 29.11 5.92
CA LEU A 21 14.62 28.60 5.78
C LEU A 21 15.25 28.33 7.16
N ALA A 22 16.31 27.52 7.21
CA ALA A 22 16.96 27.10 8.46
C ALA A 22 17.32 28.24 9.43
N LEU A 23 17.83 29.37 8.92
CA LEU A 23 18.20 30.55 9.71
C LEU A 23 16.99 31.23 10.38
N GLU A 24 15.86 31.29 9.67
CA GLU A 24 14.62 31.89 10.16
C GLU A 24 13.90 30.96 11.13
N LEU A 25 14.06 29.65 10.94
CA LEU A 25 13.38 28.62 11.72
C LEU A 25 13.70 28.68 13.21
N GLN A 26 14.98 28.89 13.58
CA GLN A 26 15.38 29.02 14.98
C GLN A 26 14.80 30.29 15.63
N GLN A 27 14.73 31.39 14.87
CA GLN A 27 14.11 32.64 15.35
C GLN A 27 12.61 32.46 15.55
N LEU A 28 11.93 31.81 14.59
CA LEU A 28 10.50 31.49 14.68
C LEU A 28 10.21 30.55 15.84
N HIS A 29 11.04 29.53 16.07
CA HIS A 29 10.93 28.64 17.22
C HIS A 29 11.02 29.43 18.53
N SER A 30 12.03 30.29 18.70
CA SER A 30 12.16 31.12 19.91
C SER A 30 10.93 32.02 20.13
N LEU A 31 10.36 32.55 19.05
CA LEU A 31 9.16 33.38 19.10
C LEU A 31 7.92 32.58 19.51
N ILE A 32 7.76 31.36 18.99
CA ILE A 32 6.66 30.44 19.33
C ILE A 32 6.68 30.11 20.83
N VAL A 33 7.86 29.81 21.39
CA VAL A 33 8.03 29.55 22.82
C VAL A 33 7.68 30.79 23.64
N ARG A 34 8.20 31.96 23.25
CA ARG A 34 7.92 33.23 23.94
C ARG A 34 6.43 33.59 23.92
N MET A 35 5.72 33.21 22.86
CA MET A 35 4.29 33.48 22.70
C MET A 35 3.38 32.40 23.29
N GLY A 36 3.92 31.33 23.88
CA GLY A 36 3.15 30.31 24.60
C GLY A 36 2.54 29.21 23.73
N PHE A 37 2.97 29.07 22.47
CA PHE A 37 2.40 28.09 21.52
C PHE A 37 3.08 26.70 21.56
N GLN A 38 4.00 26.46 22.48
CA GLN A 38 4.79 25.22 22.55
C GLN A 38 3.96 23.94 22.77
N LYS A 39 2.77 24.05 23.38
CA LYS A 39 1.87 22.91 23.62
C LYS A 39 0.82 22.72 22.51
N ASN A 40 0.82 23.57 21.49
CA ASN A 40 -0.16 23.46 20.40
C ASN A 40 0.29 22.40 19.38
N ASN A 41 -0.49 21.32 19.24
CA ASN A 41 -0.17 20.19 18.37
C ASN A 41 0.09 20.60 16.92
N TYR A 42 -0.70 21.52 16.37
CA TYR A 42 -0.55 21.97 14.98
C TYR A 42 0.75 22.75 14.75
N VAL A 43 1.09 23.64 15.69
CA VAL A 43 2.35 24.41 15.64
C VAL A 43 3.54 23.47 15.83
N LEU A 44 3.46 22.55 16.79
CA LEU A 44 4.49 21.56 17.08
C LEU A 44 4.76 20.64 15.87
N SER A 45 3.72 20.06 15.27
CA SER A 45 3.85 19.25 14.05
C SER A 45 4.47 20.03 12.88
N SER A 46 4.07 21.29 12.71
CA SER A 46 4.63 22.16 11.66
C SER A 46 6.10 22.49 11.90
N LEU A 47 6.48 22.69 13.16
CA LEU A 47 7.85 23.00 13.59
C LEU A 47 8.77 21.79 13.37
N ILE A 48 8.37 20.61 13.85
CA ILE A 48 9.10 19.34 13.64
C ILE A 48 9.29 19.07 12.13
N MET A 49 8.23 19.23 11.34
CA MET A 49 8.30 19.04 9.88
C MET A 49 9.26 20.03 9.22
N SER A 50 9.26 21.29 9.65
CA SER A 50 10.14 22.33 9.09
C SER A 50 11.61 22.10 9.43
N TYR A 51 11.92 21.66 10.66
CA TYR A 51 13.28 21.23 11.03
C TYR A 51 13.76 20.08 10.16
N ALA A 52 12.92 19.05 9.98
CA ALA A 52 13.28 17.91 9.14
C ALA A 52 13.45 18.28 7.66
N LYS A 53 12.58 19.14 7.13
CA LYS A 53 12.67 19.64 5.74
C LYS A 53 13.97 20.42 5.49
N ASN A 54 14.47 21.13 6.49
CA ASN A 54 15.73 21.89 6.42
C ASN A 54 16.97 21.03 6.72
N GLY A 55 16.84 19.70 6.82
CA GLY A 55 17.96 18.78 7.10
C GLY A 55 18.42 18.75 8.56
N LEU A 56 17.75 19.50 9.44
CA LEU A 56 18.04 19.58 10.88
C LEU A 56 17.32 18.46 11.64
N ILE A 57 17.65 17.20 11.30
CA ILE A 57 16.99 16.01 11.85
C ILE A 57 17.21 15.90 13.36
N SER A 58 18.41 16.23 13.87
CA SER A 58 18.70 16.23 15.31
C SER A 58 17.78 17.15 16.09
N ASP A 59 17.51 18.34 15.57
CA ASP A 59 16.62 19.33 16.20
C ASP A 59 15.16 18.89 16.13
N ALA A 60 14.75 18.22 15.03
CA ALA A 60 13.43 17.62 14.93
C ALA A 60 13.22 16.48 15.94
N LEU A 61 14.23 15.63 16.14
CA LEU A 61 14.19 14.51 17.09
C LEU A 61 14.33 14.97 18.55
N PHE A 62 14.90 16.15 18.81
CA PHE A 62 14.96 16.72 20.15
C PHE A 62 13.57 16.90 20.79
N PHE A 63 12.53 17.14 19.99
CA PHE A 63 11.15 17.21 20.50
C PHE A 63 10.66 15.88 21.08
N VAL A 64 11.20 14.75 20.61
CA VAL A 64 10.90 13.42 21.16
C VAL A 64 11.57 13.28 22.53
N THR A 65 12.85 13.61 22.63
CA THR A 65 13.59 13.50 23.90
C THR A 65 13.10 14.49 24.95
N ALA A 66 12.64 15.68 24.53
CA ALA A 66 12.09 16.69 25.43
C ALA A 66 10.68 16.35 25.95
N SER A 67 9.98 15.40 25.32
CA SER A 67 8.62 14.99 25.68
C SER A 67 8.58 13.59 26.30
N ASP A 68 9.71 13.04 26.74
CA ASP A 68 9.85 11.67 27.26
C ASP A 68 9.25 10.59 26.34
N GLY A 69 9.23 10.84 25.03
CA GLY A 69 8.64 9.94 24.03
C GLY A 69 7.11 9.95 23.94
N LEU A 70 6.40 10.73 24.77
CA LEU A 70 4.94 10.85 24.77
C LEU A 70 4.50 12.08 23.97
N LEU A 71 4.45 11.93 22.65
CA LEU A 71 3.90 12.94 21.75
C LEU A 71 2.43 12.63 21.40
N PRO A 72 1.59 13.66 21.23
CA PRO A 72 0.25 13.49 20.66
C PRO A 72 0.30 12.88 19.25
N ASP A 73 -0.79 12.26 18.80
CA ASP A 73 -0.86 11.44 17.58
C ASP A 73 -0.30 12.16 16.32
N VAL A 74 -0.67 13.41 16.11
CA VAL A 74 -0.25 14.17 14.91
C VAL A 74 1.26 14.48 14.92
N PRO A 75 1.86 15.06 15.97
CA PRO A 75 3.32 15.15 16.10
C PRO A 75 4.04 13.79 16.02
N SER A 76 3.46 12.74 16.61
CA SER A 76 4.02 11.39 16.58
C SER A 76 4.13 10.85 15.15
N ASN A 77 3.07 11.01 14.35
CA ASN A 77 3.08 10.65 12.93
C ASN A 77 4.13 11.41 12.12
N VAL A 78 4.35 12.70 12.42
CA VAL A 78 5.39 13.48 11.75
C VAL A 78 6.78 12.92 12.05
N ILE A 79 7.08 12.61 13.32
CA ILE A 79 8.35 12.01 13.75
C ILE A 79 8.56 10.64 13.11
N ALA A 80 7.55 9.77 13.17
CA ALA A 80 7.60 8.45 12.56
C ALA A 80 7.83 8.53 11.04
N GLY A 81 7.18 9.49 10.36
CA GLY A 81 7.43 9.78 8.95
C GLY A 81 8.84 10.32 8.66
N ILE A 82 9.46 11.03 9.60
CA ILE A 82 10.87 11.47 9.50
C ILE A 82 11.80 10.26 9.60
N TYR A 83 11.62 9.37 10.58
CA TYR A 83 12.41 8.14 10.70
C TYR A 83 12.35 7.29 9.43
N ASN A 84 11.18 7.18 8.79
CA ASN A 84 11.06 6.48 7.51
C ASN A 84 11.84 7.15 6.37
N ARG A 85 11.82 8.48 6.29
CA ARG A 85 12.57 9.20 5.24
C ARG A 85 14.08 9.11 5.44
N THR A 86 14.54 9.02 6.67
CA THR A 86 15.97 8.91 7.02
C THR A 86 16.50 7.48 7.03
N GLY A 87 15.65 6.49 6.74
CA GLY A 87 16.05 5.08 6.70
C GLY A 87 16.10 4.40 8.07
N GLN A 88 15.69 5.08 9.14
CA GLN A 88 15.68 4.59 10.52
C GLN A 88 14.37 3.86 10.85
N TYR A 89 14.00 2.88 10.01
CA TYR A 89 12.70 2.22 10.09
C TYR A 89 12.43 1.50 11.41
N ASN A 90 13.48 0.97 12.08
CA ASN A 90 13.34 0.33 13.39
C ASN A 90 12.91 1.33 14.47
N GLU A 91 13.36 2.58 14.38
CA GLU A 91 12.97 3.63 15.31
C GLU A 91 11.54 4.09 15.05
N THR A 92 11.07 4.11 13.80
CA THR A 92 9.64 4.28 13.47
C THR A 92 8.77 3.28 14.23
N LEU A 93 9.15 2.00 14.22
CA LEU A 93 8.39 0.94 14.88
C LEU A 93 8.45 1.07 16.40
N ARG A 94 9.64 1.31 16.97
CA ARG A 94 9.79 1.53 18.42
C ARG A 94 8.95 2.70 18.90
N PHE A 95 8.93 3.78 18.13
CA PHE A 95 8.26 5.01 18.50
C PHE A 95 6.73 4.89 18.43
N LEU A 96 6.17 4.20 17.43
CA LEU A 96 4.72 3.98 17.33
C LEU A 96 4.22 2.76 18.13
N SER A 97 5.10 1.85 18.56
CA SER A 97 4.74 0.66 19.36
C SER A 97 4.07 0.89 20.72
N PRO A 98 4.25 2.02 21.44
CA PRO A 98 3.58 2.23 22.71
C PRO A 98 2.17 2.80 22.56
N LEU A 99 1.76 3.20 21.35
CA LEU A 99 0.45 3.82 21.12
C LEU A 99 -0.63 2.72 21.14
N GLU A 100 -1.60 2.87 22.05
CA GLU A 100 -2.70 1.91 22.24
C GLU A 100 -3.68 1.87 21.06
N GLU A 101 -3.84 2.98 20.34
CA GLU A 101 -4.66 3.10 19.14
C GLU A 101 -3.90 3.85 18.04
N LEU A 102 -3.55 3.17 16.96
CA LEU A 102 -2.95 3.79 15.79
C LEU A 102 -4.04 4.28 14.82
N ASP A 103 -3.96 5.55 14.42
CA ASP A 103 -4.78 6.10 13.36
C ASP A 103 -4.34 5.62 11.96
N ILE A 104 -5.14 5.90 10.94
CA ILE A 104 -4.89 5.51 9.54
C ILE A 104 -3.50 5.96 9.05
N VAL A 105 -3.09 7.16 9.46
CA VAL A 105 -1.81 7.75 9.06
C VAL A 105 -0.65 6.99 9.71
N SER A 106 -0.79 6.67 11.00
CA SER A 106 0.18 5.88 11.75
C SER A 106 0.39 4.51 11.12
N TRP A 107 -0.70 3.81 10.78
CA TRP A 107 -0.63 2.50 10.15
C TRP A 107 0.08 2.54 8.79
N ASN A 108 -0.22 3.53 7.95
CA ASN A 108 0.47 3.69 6.66
C ASN A 108 1.97 3.92 6.84
N ILE A 109 2.38 4.67 7.88
CA ILE A 109 3.79 4.91 8.19
C ILE A 109 4.46 3.61 8.65
N VAL A 110 3.83 2.84 9.53
CA VAL A 110 4.33 1.53 9.98
C VAL A 110 4.51 0.58 8.79
N ILE A 111 3.52 0.49 7.91
CA ILE A 111 3.58 -0.38 6.72
C ILE A 111 4.73 0.02 5.79
N ALA A 112 4.87 1.32 5.52
CA ALA A 112 5.95 1.82 4.70
C ALA A 112 7.34 1.52 5.31
N ALA A 113 7.46 1.56 6.64
CA ALA A 113 8.69 1.19 7.35
C ALA A 113 8.99 -0.30 7.16
N CYS A 114 8.01 -1.15 7.43
CA CYS A 114 8.12 -2.60 7.36
C CYS A 114 8.44 -3.10 5.94
N GLY A 115 7.81 -2.50 4.93
CA GLY A 115 8.11 -2.80 3.53
C GLY A 115 9.56 -2.53 3.13
N ARG A 116 10.24 -1.58 3.81
CA ARG A 116 11.63 -1.21 3.54
C ARG A 116 12.65 -1.97 4.38
N ILE A 117 12.28 -2.45 5.57
CA ILE A 117 13.18 -3.23 6.44
C ILE A 117 13.41 -4.64 5.88
N GLY A 118 12.44 -5.22 5.16
CA GLY A 118 12.54 -6.61 4.69
C GLY A 118 12.50 -7.67 5.81
N TYR A 119 12.48 -7.28 7.10
CA TYR A 119 12.22 -8.14 8.26
C TYR A 119 10.75 -8.03 8.67
N TYR A 120 9.91 -8.67 7.89
CA TYR A 120 8.46 -8.67 8.08
C TYR A 120 7.99 -9.58 9.23
N LYS A 121 8.79 -10.59 9.63
CA LYS A 121 8.29 -11.71 10.46
C LYS A 121 8.19 -11.43 11.96
N SER A 122 9.13 -10.69 12.55
CA SER A 122 9.32 -10.73 14.02
C SER A 122 8.74 -9.52 14.75
N SER A 123 8.99 -8.31 14.24
CA SER A 123 8.66 -7.07 14.96
C SER A 123 7.18 -6.67 14.82
N LEU A 124 6.58 -6.92 13.66
CA LEU A 124 5.13 -6.70 13.43
C LEU A 124 4.27 -7.74 14.16
N HIS A 125 4.69 -9.01 14.15
CA HIS A 125 3.95 -10.09 14.78
C HIS A 125 3.83 -9.88 16.30
N GLY A 126 4.89 -9.41 16.97
CA GLY A 126 4.84 -9.09 18.40
C GLY A 126 3.94 -7.91 18.76
N TYR A 127 3.82 -6.92 17.88
CA TYR A 127 2.94 -5.77 18.08
C TYR A 127 1.47 -6.15 17.89
N ILE A 128 1.20 -7.02 16.91
CA ILE A 128 -0.14 -7.37 16.48
C ILE A 128 -0.75 -8.56 17.26
N ILE A 129 0.06 -9.46 17.83
CA ILE A 129 -0.45 -10.51 18.75
C ILE A 129 -1.15 -9.88 19.97
N LYS A 130 -0.78 -8.66 20.36
CA LYS A 130 -1.41 -7.95 21.48
C LYS A 130 -2.70 -7.23 21.10
N THR A 131 -2.99 -7.05 19.82
CA THR A 131 -4.23 -6.41 19.37
C THR A 131 -5.32 -7.45 19.19
N ASP A 132 -6.41 -7.30 19.94
CA ASP A 132 -7.64 -8.05 19.71
C ASP A 132 -8.31 -7.54 18.42
N PHE A 133 -8.15 -8.29 17.33
CA PHE A 133 -8.71 -7.94 16.02
C PHE A 133 -10.23 -7.84 16.02
N SER A 134 -10.90 -8.41 17.02
CA SER A 134 -12.36 -8.34 17.12
C SER A 134 -12.89 -6.94 17.50
N SER A 135 -12.00 -6.05 17.95
CA SER A 135 -12.27 -4.64 18.21
C SER A 135 -11.89 -3.69 17.06
N CYS A 136 -11.18 -4.19 16.05
CA CYS A 136 -10.68 -3.37 14.95
C CYS A 136 -11.79 -3.09 13.91
N ASP A 137 -11.88 -1.85 13.45
CA ASP A 137 -12.80 -1.47 12.40
C ASP A 137 -12.42 -2.13 11.05
N THR A 138 -13.38 -2.25 10.13
CA THR A 138 -13.14 -2.92 8.83
C THR A 138 -11.97 -2.30 8.08
N PHE A 139 -11.75 -1.00 8.24
CA PHE A 139 -10.64 -0.29 7.60
C PHE A 139 -9.28 -0.74 8.18
N GLY A 140 -9.08 -0.68 9.49
CA GLY A 140 -7.84 -1.09 10.14
C GLY A 140 -7.52 -2.56 9.86
N CYS A 141 -8.54 -3.43 9.89
CA CYS A 141 -8.38 -4.84 9.52
C CYS A 141 -7.94 -5.01 8.07
N ASN A 142 -8.50 -4.26 7.12
CA ASN A 142 -8.07 -4.31 5.71
C ASN A 142 -6.61 -3.89 5.54
N VAL A 143 -6.17 -2.87 6.28
CA VAL A 143 -4.79 -2.38 6.27
C VAL A 143 -3.81 -3.42 6.82
N LEU A 144 -4.17 -4.07 7.93
CA LEU A 144 -3.38 -5.16 8.51
C LEU A 144 -3.33 -6.39 7.60
N LEU A 145 -4.47 -6.75 7.01
CA LEU A 145 -4.60 -7.85 6.05
C LEU A 145 -3.68 -7.61 4.84
N ASP A 146 -3.75 -6.43 4.22
CA ASP A 146 -2.90 -6.03 3.09
C ASP A 146 -1.41 -6.06 3.46
N MET A 147 -1.06 -5.56 4.64
CA MET A 147 0.31 -5.58 5.15
C MET A 147 0.84 -7.02 5.28
N TYR A 148 0.12 -7.91 5.98
CA TYR A 148 0.57 -9.28 6.17
C TYR A 148 0.70 -10.04 4.85
N GLY A 149 -0.23 -9.79 3.92
CA GLY A 149 -0.18 -10.39 2.59
C GLY A 149 1.02 -9.92 1.77
N LYS A 150 1.31 -8.62 1.73
CA LYS A 150 2.51 -8.06 1.08
C LYS A 150 3.82 -8.54 1.71
N CYS A 151 3.77 -8.87 3.00
CA CYS A 151 4.86 -9.48 3.74
C CYS A 151 5.01 -10.99 3.50
N GLY A 152 4.12 -11.63 2.75
CA GLY A 152 4.11 -13.07 2.51
C GLY A 152 3.79 -13.92 3.74
N ILE A 153 3.28 -13.30 4.81
CA ILE A 153 2.80 -14.01 6.01
C ILE A 153 1.31 -14.31 5.80
N ILE A 154 1.03 -15.14 4.79
CA ILE A 154 -0.33 -15.40 4.32
C ILE A 154 -1.23 -15.96 5.43
N GLY A 155 -0.72 -16.85 6.29
CA GLY A 155 -1.50 -17.40 7.40
C GLY A 155 -2.08 -16.33 8.34
N SER A 156 -1.34 -15.23 8.58
CA SER A 156 -1.85 -14.11 9.38
C SER A 156 -2.86 -13.26 8.62
N SER A 157 -2.64 -13.04 7.32
CA SER A 157 -3.62 -12.35 6.45
C SER A 157 -4.96 -13.09 6.41
N VAL A 158 -4.93 -14.42 6.26
CA VAL A 158 -6.12 -15.28 6.25
C VAL A 158 -6.79 -15.28 7.62
N LYS A 159 -6.02 -15.40 8.71
CA LYS A 159 -6.56 -15.37 10.07
C LYS A 159 -7.31 -14.07 10.36
N ILE A 160 -6.74 -12.91 10.02
CA ILE A 160 -7.41 -11.61 10.20
C ILE A 160 -8.70 -11.60 9.41
N PHE A 161 -8.64 -11.99 8.14
CA PHE A 161 -9.84 -12.07 7.31
C PHE A 161 -10.92 -12.93 7.98
N ASP A 162 -10.60 -14.15 8.40
CA ASP A 162 -11.57 -15.06 9.00
C ASP A 162 -12.17 -14.49 10.31
N GLU A 163 -11.36 -13.82 11.14
CA GLU A 163 -11.78 -13.20 12.41
C GLU A 163 -12.59 -11.89 12.24
N MET A 164 -12.57 -11.25 11.07
CA MET A 164 -13.33 -10.02 10.83
C MET A 164 -14.85 -10.26 10.89
N ARG A 165 -15.54 -9.54 11.78
CA ARG A 165 -17.02 -9.55 11.88
C ARG A 165 -17.71 -8.96 10.64
N HIS A 166 -17.13 -7.90 10.08
CA HIS A 166 -17.67 -7.20 8.92
C HIS A 166 -16.64 -7.18 7.79
N LYS A 167 -17.02 -7.76 6.66
CA LYS A 167 -16.21 -7.82 5.43
C LYS A 167 -16.93 -7.03 4.34
N ASN A 168 -16.19 -6.20 3.61
CA ASN A 168 -16.71 -5.52 2.43
C ASN A 168 -15.95 -5.97 1.17
N LEU A 169 -16.33 -5.46 0.00
CA LEU A 169 -15.69 -5.82 -1.26
C LEU A 169 -14.16 -5.57 -1.25
N VAL A 170 -13.71 -4.52 -0.56
CA VAL A 170 -12.29 -4.20 -0.39
C VAL A 170 -11.58 -5.30 0.40
N THR A 171 -12.20 -5.79 1.48
CA THR A 171 -11.67 -6.89 2.30
C THR A 171 -11.44 -8.16 1.47
N TRP A 172 -12.43 -8.56 0.67
CA TRP A 172 -12.31 -9.72 -0.21
C TRP A 172 -11.25 -9.54 -1.29
N THR A 173 -11.26 -8.38 -1.95
CA THR A 173 -10.32 -8.06 -3.03
C THR A 173 -8.88 -8.06 -2.53
N ALA A 174 -8.64 -7.51 -1.34
CA ALA A 174 -7.32 -7.51 -0.70
C ALA A 174 -6.84 -8.94 -0.40
N LEU A 175 -7.69 -9.80 0.16
CA LEU A 175 -7.33 -11.19 0.43
C LEU A 175 -6.98 -11.94 -0.86
N ILE A 176 -7.83 -11.84 -1.89
CA ILE A 176 -7.66 -12.53 -3.17
C ILE A 176 -6.35 -12.08 -3.85
N SER A 177 -6.08 -10.77 -3.83
CA SER A 177 -4.84 -10.21 -4.35
C SER A 177 -3.62 -10.78 -3.61
N ASN A 178 -3.68 -10.81 -2.28
CA ASN A 178 -2.59 -11.30 -1.45
C ASN A 178 -2.30 -12.79 -1.65
N LEU A 179 -3.34 -13.61 -1.72
CA LEU A 179 -3.21 -15.04 -2.04
C LEU A 179 -2.57 -15.22 -3.43
N GLY A 180 -3.03 -14.46 -4.42
CA GLY A 180 -2.54 -14.51 -5.80
C GLY A 180 -1.05 -14.19 -5.94
N VAL A 181 -0.59 -13.07 -5.38
CA VAL A 181 0.82 -12.66 -5.48
C VAL A 181 1.78 -13.57 -4.70
N ASN A 182 1.28 -14.30 -3.70
CA ASN A 182 2.07 -15.25 -2.91
C ASN A 182 1.96 -16.70 -3.40
N GLY A 183 1.33 -16.95 -4.55
CA GLY A 183 1.27 -18.27 -5.17
C GLY A 183 0.16 -19.20 -4.65
N TYR A 184 -0.72 -18.73 -3.78
CA TYR A 184 -1.89 -19.48 -3.28
C TYR A 184 -3.07 -19.36 -4.26
N VAL A 185 -2.84 -19.72 -5.52
CA VAL A 185 -3.74 -19.40 -6.63
C VAL A 185 -5.09 -20.12 -6.52
N HIS A 186 -5.09 -21.39 -6.12
CA HIS A 186 -6.34 -22.14 -5.95
C HIS A 186 -7.20 -21.57 -4.82
N GLU A 187 -6.57 -21.21 -3.69
CA GLU A 187 -7.27 -20.55 -2.59
C GLU A 187 -7.82 -19.18 -3.01
N ALA A 188 -7.06 -18.40 -3.79
CA ALA A 188 -7.54 -17.12 -4.34
C ALA A 188 -8.81 -17.29 -5.18
N LEU A 189 -8.88 -18.33 -6.02
CA LEU A 189 -10.08 -18.65 -6.81
C LEU A 189 -11.25 -19.11 -5.94
N GLU A 190 -10.99 -19.93 -4.90
CA GLU A 190 -12.01 -20.35 -3.94
C GLU A 190 -12.59 -19.16 -3.19
N ARG A 191 -11.75 -18.25 -2.68
CA ARG A 191 -12.19 -17.03 -2.01
C ARG A 191 -12.94 -16.07 -2.95
N PHE A 192 -12.58 -16.00 -4.23
CA PHE A 192 -13.36 -15.24 -5.23
C PHE A 192 -14.75 -15.85 -5.46
N ARG A 193 -14.86 -17.18 -5.54
CA ARG A 193 -16.16 -17.88 -5.65
C ARG A 193 -17.01 -17.71 -4.39
N GLU A 194 -16.38 -17.79 -3.22
CA GLU A 194 -17.03 -17.56 -1.91
C GLU A 194 -17.58 -16.14 -1.82
N MET A 195 -16.80 -15.13 -2.21
CA MET A 195 -17.24 -13.73 -2.31
C MET A 195 -18.54 -13.60 -3.13
N ILE A 196 -18.57 -14.21 -4.32
CA ILE A 196 -19.76 -14.19 -5.21
C ILE A 196 -20.93 -14.93 -4.56
N PHE A 197 -20.69 -16.10 -3.98
CA PHE A 197 -21.72 -16.91 -3.32
C PHE A 197 -22.40 -16.17 -2.17
N LEU A 198 -21.64 -15.37 -1.43
CA LEU A 198 -22.14 -14.52 -0.35
C LEU A 198 -22.84 -13.23 -0.85
N GLY A 199 -23.00 -13.07 -2.16
CA GLY A 199 -23.76 -11.99 -2.77
C GLY A 199 -22.96 -10.71 -3.05
N PHE A 200 -21.64 -10.72 -2.88
CA PHE A 200 -20.81 -9.58 -3.26
C PHE A 200 -20.65 -9.55 -4.78
N LYS A 201 -20.97 -8.41 -5.40
CA LYS A 201 -20.76 -8.19 -6.83
C LYS A 201 -19.29 -7.80 -7.06
N PRO A 202 -18.50 -8.59 -7.83
CA PRO A 202 -17.13 -8.21 -8.17
C PRO A 202 -17.11 -6.93 -9.02
N ASP A 203 -16.16 -6.05 -8.72
CA ASP A 203 -15.84 -4.89 -9.56
C ASP A 203 -14.55 -5.14 -10.37
N GLY A 204 -14.10 -4.13 -11.13
CA GLY A 204 -12.86 -4.24 -11.90
C GLY A 204 -11.62 -4.51 -11.03
N VAL A 205 -11.59 -4.06 -9.78
CA VAL A 205 -10.44 -4.31 -8.90
C VAL A 205 -10.43 -5.78 -8.46
N ALA A 206 -11.59 -6.33 -8.09
CA ALA A 206 -11.76 -7.74 -7.77
C ALA A 206 -11.39 -8.66 -8.97
N PHE A 207 -11.80 -8.29 -10.18
CA PHE A 207 -11.41 -9.01 -11.39
C PHE A 207 -9.91 -8.93 -11.67
N THR A 208 -9.30 -7.76 -11.49
CA THR A 208 -7.84 -7.61 -11.62
C THR A 208 -7.10 -8.50 -10.63
N ALA A 209 -7.56 -8.59 -9.37
CA ALA A 209 -6.96 -9.42 -8.35
C ALA A 209 -6.99 -10.92 -8.72
N VAL A 210 -8.16 -11.45 -9.12
CA VAL A 210 -8.29 -12.87 -9.47
C VAL A 210 -7.59 -13.22 -10.80
N LEU A 211 -7.61 -12.33 -11.79
CA LEU A 211 -6.87 -12.51 -13.06
C LEU A 211 -5.36 -12.49 -12.83
N THR A 212 -4.89 -11.68 -11.89
CA THR A 212 -3.47 -11.68 -11.47
C THR A 212 -3.11 -13.00 -10.80
N ALA A 213 -3.99 -13.57 -9.97
CA ALA A 213 -3.77 -14.91 -9.42
C ALA A 213 -3.67 -15.97 -10.53
N CYS A 214 -4.59 -15.97 -11.51
CA CYS A 214 -4.52 -16.88 -12.67
C CYS A 214 -3.22 -16.70 -13.46
N ARG A 215 -2.80 -15.46 -13.71
CA ARG A 215 -1.54 -15.10 -14.38
C ARG A 215 -0.33 -15.71 -13.65
N HIS A 216 -0.27 -15.62 -12.31
CA HIS A 216 0.82 -16.21 -11.53
C HIS A 216 0.79 -17.74 -11.50
N GLY A 217 -0.41 -18.34 -11.50
CA GLY A 217 -0.58 -19.80 -11.50
C GLY A 217 -0.56 -20.46 -12.87
N GLY A 218 -0.45 -19.70 -13.96
CA GLY A 218 -0.55 -20.23 -15.33
C GLY A 218 -1.92 -20.82 -15.66
N LEU A 219 -2.99 -20.41 -14.97
CA LEU A 219 -4.35 -20.94 -15.15
C LEU A 219 -5.05 -20.28 -16.34
N VAL A 220 -4.58 -20.57 -17.56
CA VAL A 220 -5.04 -19.92 -18.80
C VAL A 220 -6.55 -20.05 -18.98
N ARG A 221 -7.08 -21.28 -18.81
CA ARG A 221 -8.51 -21.55 -18.98
C ARG A 221 -9.38 -20.76 -18.00
N ASP A 222 -9.04 -20.77 -16.71
CA ASP A 222 -9.80 -20.07 -15.69
C ASP A 222 -9.71 -18.54 -15.89
N GLY A 223 -8.53 -18.02 -16.21
CA GLY A 223 -8.34 -16.59 -16.48
C GLY A 223 -9.15 -16.08 -17.68
N LEU A 224 -9.19 -16.82 -18.78
CA LEU A 224 -10.01 -16.47 -19.94
C LEU A 224 -11.51 -16.58 -19.68
N GLU A 225 -11.93 -17.55 -18.87
CA GLU A 225 -13.33 -17.68 -18.47
C GLU A 225 -13.75 -16.48 -17.60
N LEU A 226 -12.96 -16.14 -16.58
CA LEU A 226 -13.20 -14.98 -15.72
C LEU A 226 -13.24 -13.67 -16.52
N PHE A 227 -12.32 -13.49 -17.47
CA PHE A 227 -12.29 -12.31 -18.33
C PHE A 227 -13.55 -12.17 -19.20
N ARG A 228 -14.08 -13.28 -19.73
CA ARG A 228 -15.35 -13.27 -20.49
C ARG A 228 -16.55 -12.97 -19.59
N GLN A 229 -16.57 -13.55 -18.38
CA GLN A 229 -17.65 -13.34 -17.42
C GLN A 229 -17.79 -11.89 -16.96
N MET A 230 -16.70 -11.11 -16.97
CA MET A 230 -16.72 -9.68 -16.62
C MET A 230 -17.88 -8.96 -17.30
N ILE A 231 -17.98 -9.06 -18.63
CA ILE A 231 -19.05 -8.42 -19.41
C ILE A 231 -20.34 -9.26 -19.32
N SER A 232 -20.27 -10.57 -19.61
CA SER A 232 -21.47 -11.38 -19.83
C SER A 232 -22.34 -11.56 -18.57
N ASN A 233 -21.71 -11.66 -17.40
CA ASN A 233 -22.39 -11.99 -16.15
C ASN A 233 -22.44 -10.82 -15.18
N TYR A 234 -21.44 -9.93 -15.20
CA TYR A 234 -21.31 -8.87 -14.19
C TYR A 234 -21.46 -7.45 -14.75
N GLY A 235 -21.43 -7.26 -16.07
CA GLY A 235 -21.50 -5.96 -16.72
C GLY A 235 -20.32 -5.04 -16.38
N VAL A 236 -19.15 -5.63 -16.13
CA VAL A 236 -17.89 -4.92 -15.83
C VAL A 236 -17.09 -4.80 -17.13
N GLU A 237 -16.88 -3.57 -17.57
CA GLU A 237 -16.09 -3.28 -18.77
C GLU A 237 -14.59 -3.47 -18.53
N PRO A 238 -13.89 -4.31 -19.32
CA PRO A 238 -12.46 -4.54 -19.19
C PRO A 238 -11.63 -3.26 -19.39
N GLN A 239 -10.85 -2.94 -18.36
CA GLN A 239 -9.85 -1.85 -18.38
C GLN A 239 -8.45 -2.37 -18.77
N MET A 240 -7.52 -1.44 -19.02
CA MET A 240 -6.12 -1.72 -19.42
C MET A 240 -5.45 -2.82 -18.58
N ASP A 241 -5.62 -2.80 -17.26
CA ASP A 241 -5.00 -3.77 -16.35
C ASP A 241 -5.51 -5.21 -16.54
N HIS A 242 -6.78 -5.37 -16.90
CA HIS A 242 -7.37 -6.68 -17.19
C HIS A 242 -6.77 -7.26 -18.47
N TYR A 243 -6.67 -6.46 -19.53
CA TYR A 243 -6.00 -6.86 -20.77
C TYR A 243 -4.53 -7.20 -20.53
N GLN A 244 -3.83 -6.39 -19.73
CA GLN A 244 -2.44 -6.70 -19.34
C GLN A 244 -2.32 -8.04 -18.62
N CYS A 245 -3.28 -8.40 -17.74
CA CYS A 245 -3.31 -9.71 -17.09
C CYS A 245 -3.51 -10.85 -18.07
N VAL A 246 -4.48 -10.73 -18.96
CA VAL A 246 -4.82 -11.78 -19.92
C VAL A 246 -3.70 -11.98 -20.94
N VAL A 247 -3.12 -10.90 -21.49
CA VAL A 247 -2.02 -11.00 -22.45
C VAL A 247 -0.80 -11.67 -21.80
N ASP A 248 -0.39 -11.24 -20.61
CA ASP A 248 0.75 -11.87 -19.91
C ASP A 248 0.48 -13.34 -19.58
N LEU A 249 -0.74 -13.68 -19.15
CA LEU A 249 -1.16 -15.06 -18.90
C LEU A 249 -1.06 -15.94 -20.16
N LEU A 250 -1.62 -15.47 -21.29
CA LEU A 250 -1.60 -16.21 -22.56
C LEU A 250 -0.19 -16.40 -23.08
N VAL A 251 0.60 -15.34 -23.06
CA VAL A 251 1.97 -15.33 -23.56
C VAL A 251 2.86 -16.27 -22.75
N LYS A 252 2.73 -16.28 -21.41
CA LYS A 252 3.43 -17.24 -20.55
C LYS A 252 2.94 -18.67 -20.70
N GLY A 253 1.67 -18.86 -21.06
CA GLY A 253 1.09 -20.17 -21.38
C GLY A 253 1.44 -20.67 -22.79
N GLY A 254 2.19 -19.90 -23.60
CA GLY A 254 2.51 -20.25 -24.99
C GLY A 254 1.40 -19.99 -26.01
N HIS A 255 0.29 -19.36 -25.60
CA HIS A 255 -0.85 -19.02 -26.44
C HIS A 255 -0.67 -17.67 -27.15
N VAL A 256 0.46 -17.50 -27.85
CA VAL A 256 0.87 -16.20 -28.45
C VAL A 256 -0.15 -15.69 -29.48
N THR A 257 -0.71 -16.58 -30.31
CA THR A 257 -1.70 -16.21 -31.34
C THR A 257 -3.02 -15.74 -30.74
N GLU A 258 -3.43 -16.28 -29.58
CA GLU A 258 -4.61 -15.81 -28.86
C GLU A 258 -4.33 -14.47 -28.18
N ALA A 259 -3.12 -14.27 -27.65
CA ALA A 259 -2.72 -12.99 -27.08
C ALA A 259 -2.76 -11.86 -28.12
N GLU A 260 -2.31 -12.13 -29.35
CA GLU A 260 -2.40 -11.17 -30.47
C GLU A 260 -3.84 -10.80 -30.82
N LYS A 261 -4.76 -11.78 -30.82
CA LYS A 261 -6.20 -11.53 -31.02
C LYS A 261 -6.77 -10.66 -29.90
N VAL A 262 -6.38 -10.91 -28.66
CA VAL A 262 -6.82 -10.09 -27.51
C VAL A 262 -6.34 -8.65 -27.67
N ILE A 263 -5.09 -8.43 -28.06
CA ILE A 263 -4.52 -7.09 -28.32
C ILE A 263 -5.26 -6.38 -29.46
N SER A 264 -5.54 -7.10 -30.55
CA SER A 264 -6.20 -6.54 -31.74
C SER A 264 -7.66 -6.15 -31.49
N ASN A 265 -8.33 -6.82 -30.56
CA ASN A 265 -9.72 -6.56 -30.19
C ASN A 265 -9.88 -5.56 -29.04
N MET A 266 -8.80 -4.93 -28.57
CA MET A 266 -8.88 -3.92 -27.51
C MET A 266 -9.67 -2.69 -27.99
N PRO A 267 -10.59 -2.13 -27.18
CA PRO A 267 -11.36 -0.94 -27.55
C PRO A 267 -10.54 0.37 -27.46
N PHE A 268 -9.28 0.29 -27.04
CA PHE A 268 -8.33 1.39 -26.90
C PHE A 268 -6.91 0.93 -27.26
N PRO A 269 -6.00 1.84 -27.62
CA PRO A 269 -4.64 1.48 -28.00
C PRO A 269 -3.88 0.78 -26.84
N PRO A 270 -3.18 -0.34 -27.10
CA PRO A 270 -2.39 -1.02 -26.08
C PRO A 270 -1.23 -0.16 -25.59
N ASN A 271 -0.95 -0.20 -24.28
CA ASN A 271 0.16 0.54 -23.69
C ASN A 271 1.52 -0.18 -23.86
N MET A 272 2.61 0.51 -23.47
CA MET A 272 3.97 -0.04 -23.52
C MET A 272 4.13 -1.35 -22.74
N ILE A 273 3.39 -1.52 -21.64
CA ILE A 273 3.53 -2.68 -20.76
C ILE A 273 3.00 -3.94 -21.47
N ILE A 274 1.85 -3.84 -22.14
CA ILE A 274 1.26 -4.94 -22.92
C ILE A 274 2.20 -5.36 -24.06
N TRP A 275 2.71 -4.40 -24.84
CA TRP A 275 3.65 -4.68 -25.92
C TRP A 275 4.94 -5.33 -25.42
N ARG A 276 5.49 -4.83 -24.31
CA ARG A 276 6.67 -5.42 -23.68
C ARG A 276 6.41 -6.89 -23.29
N CYS A 277 5.32 -7.17 -22.59
CA CYS A 277 4.97 -8.54 -22.18
C CYS A 277 4.78 -9.46 -23.38
N PHE A 278 4.08 -9.00 -24.42
CA PHE A 278 3.84 -9.77 -25.63
C PHE A 278 5.13 -10.12 -26.36
N LEU A 279 6.00 -9.13 -26.63
CA LEU A 279 7.27 -9.32 -27.33
C LEU A 279 8.24 -10.21 -26.54
N GLU A 280 8.26 -10.07 -25.21
CA GLU A 280 9.10 -10.89 -24.34
C GLU A 280 8.76 -12.37 -24.47
N GLY A 281 7.48 -12.75 -24.39
CA GLY A 281 7.14 -14.17 -24.56
C GLY A 281 7.12 -14.65 -26.01
N CYS A 282 6.97 -13.76 -27.01
CA CYS A 282 7.24 -14.12 -28.41
C CYS A 282 8.69 -14.57 -28.59
N LYS A 283 9.65 -13.89 -27.97
CA LYS A 283 11.07 -14.28 -28.01
C LYS A 283 11.31 -15.64 -27.34
N VAL A 284 10.67 -15.87 -26.19
CA VAL A 284 10.80 -17.13 -25.45
C VAL A 284 10.27 -18.32 -26.27
N HIS A 285 9.12 -18.15 -26.92
CA HIS A 285 8.46 -19.24 -27.65
C HIS A 285 8.92 -19.35 -29.11
N GLY A 286 9.37 -18.26 -29.73
CA GLY A 286 9.99 -18.28 -31.07
C GLY A 286 11.30 -19.07 -31.08
N ASN A 287 12.15 -18.87 -30.07
CA ASN A 287 13.38 -19.66 -29.91
C ASN A 287 13.11 -21.15 -29.65
N ALA A 288 12.00 -21.50 -28.99
CA ALA A 288 11.62 -22.88 -28.73
C ALA A 288 11.19 -23.62 -30.01
N VAL A 289 10.54 -22.92 -30.95
CA VAL A 289 10.17 -23.47 -32.27
C VAL A 289 11.41 -23.65 -33.14
N ASP A 290 12.31 -22.66 -33.16
CA ASP A 290 13.56 -22.74 -33.96
C ASP A 290 14.51 -23.84 -33.45
N GLN A 291 14.57 -24.08 -32.13
CA GLN A 291 15.35 -25.18 -31.55
C GLN A 291 14.71 -26.55 -31.79
N ALA A 292 13.38 -26.66 -31.81
CA ALA A 292 12.70 -27.92 -32.11
C ALA A 292 12.87 -28.35 -33.57
N VAL A 293 12.94 -27.39 -34.51
CA VAL A 293 13.19 -27.66 -35.94
C VAL A 293 14.67 -27.98 -36.22
N ALA A 294 15.61 -27.49 -35.41
CA ALA A 294 17.03 -27.81 -35.54
C ALA A 294 17.41 -29.22 -35.02
N HIS A 295 16.53 -29.88 -34.26
CA HIS A 295 16.75 -31.20 -33.67
C HIS A 295 15.83 -32.30 -34.23
N ALA A 296 15.04 -32.01 -35.27
CA ALA A 296 14.22 -32.96 -36.02
C ALA A 296 14.85 -33.25 -37.39
#